data_AF-A0A7Y3IZJ1-F1
#
_entry.id   AF-A0A7Y3IZJ1-F1
#
_cell.length_a   1.000
_cell.length_b   1.000
_cell.length_c   1.000
_cell.angle_alpha   90.00
_cell.angle_beta   90.00
_cell.angle_gamma   90.00
#
_symmetry.space_group_name_H-M   'P 1'
#
loop_
_entity.id
_entity.type
_entity.pdbx_description
1 polymer ?
#
loop_
_entity_poly.entity_id
_entity_poly.type
_entity_poly.pdbx_seq_one_letter_code
_entity_poly.pdbx_strand_id
1 'polypeptide(L)'
;MAKDTTYDESKIKTLSSLEHIRLRSGMYIGRLGDGSNMDDGIYVLVKEVVDNAIDEYIMGFGKRVDVSVDKNVVSVRDFGRGIPLGKVIDCVSMINTGAKYNDDVFQFSV
;
A
#
# COMPACT_ATOMS: atom_id res chain seq x y z
N MET A 1 -6.37 -40.46 -18.13
CA MET A 1 -4.95 -40.61 -17.72
C MET A 1 -4.55 -39.34 -16.97
N ALA A 2 -4.04 -39.46 -15.75
CA ALA A 2 -3.51 -38.31 -15.03
C ALA A 2 -2.30 -37.79 -15.80
N LYS A 3 -2.26 -36.48 -16.07
CA LYS A 3 -1.16 -35.83 -16.78
C LYS A 3 0.06 -35.91 -15.86
N ASP A 4 1.10 -36.62 -16.28
CA ASP A 4 2.32 -36.79 -15.50
C ASP A 4 2.99 -35.42 -15.33
N THR A 5 2.86 -34.83 -14.14
CA THR A 5 3.47 -33.53 -13.82
C THR A 5 4.87 -33.78 -13.29
N THR A 6 5.84 -33.86 -14.21
CA THR A 6 7.26 -33.87 -13.85
C THR A 6 7.60 -32.57 -13.12
N TYR A 7 7.99 -32.70 -11.85
CA TYR A 7 8.49 -31.62 -11.03
C TYR A 7 10.01 -31.51 -11.25
N ASP A 8 10.40 -30.56 -12.10
CA ASP A 8 11.78 -30.25 -12.47
C ASP A 8 12.09 -28.76 -12.19
N GLU A 9 13.34 -28.33 -12.41
CA GLU A 9 13.77 -26.95 -12.15
C GLU A 9 12.96 -25.93 -12.98
N SER A 10 12.41 -26.33 -14.13
CA SER A 10 11.58 -25.45 -14.98
C SER A 10 10.26 -25.03 -14.31
N LYS A 11 9.83 -25.73 -13.26
CA LYS A 11 8.61 -25.41 -12.48
C LYS A 11 8.88 -24.39 -11.39
N ILE A 12 10.14 -24.15 -11.03
CA ILE A 12 10.51 -23.13 -10.05
C ILE A 12 10.52 -21.77 -10.73
N LYS A 13 9.76 -20.82 -10.18
CA LYS A 13 9.61 -19.47 -10.75
C LYS A 13 9.93 -18.42 -9.70
N THR A 14 10.65 -17.40 -10.13
CA THR A 14 10.82 -16.15 -9.37
C THR A 14 9.91 -15.10 -9.98
N LEU A 15 9.12 -14.44 -9.14
CA LEU A 15 8.29 -13.32 -9.54
C LEU A 15 8.96 -12.02 -9.11
N SER A 16 8.77 -10.94 -9.88
CA SER A 16 9.06 -9.60 -9.36
C SER A 16 8.14 -9.31 -8.16
N SER A 17 8.54 -8.35 -7.31
CA SER A 17 7.77 -8.01 -6.11
C SER A 17 6.33 -7.59 -6.45
N LEU A 18 6.12 -6.79 -7.50
CA LEU A 18 4.78 -6.34 -7.91
C LEU A 18 3.93 -7.49 -8.45
N GLU A 19 4.52 -8.42 -9.22
CA GLU A 19 3.80 -9.61 -9.68
C GLU A 19 3.39 -10.50 -8.50
N HIS A 20 4.28 -10.67 -7.52
CA HIS A 20 3.97 -11.42 -6.31
C HIS A 20 2.83 -10.77 -5.51
N ILE A 21 2.87 -9.45 -5.29
CA ILE A 21 1.82 -8.70 -4.59
C ILE A 21 0.48 -8.85 -5.31
N ARG A 22 0.45 -8.75 -6.65
CA ARG A 22 -0.80 -8.91 -7.40
C ARG A 22 -1.34 -10.34 -7.34
N LEU A 23 -0.47 -11.35 -7.41
CA LEU A 23 -0.87 -12.75 -7.38
C LEU A 23 -1.27 -13.23 -5.97
N ARG A 24 -0.67 -12.64 -4.93
CA ARG A 24 -0.84 -12.99 -3.52
C ARG A 24 -1.25 -11.78 -2.69
N SER A 25 -2.17 -10.98 -3.24
CA SER A 25 -2.65 -9.73 -2.62
C SER A 25 -3.12 -9.92 -1.19
N GLY A 26 -3.74 -11.06 -0.89
CA GLY A 26 -4.20 -11.32 0.48
C GLY A 26 -3.11 -11.49 1.54
N MET A 27 -1.85 -11.68 1.17
CA MET A 27 -0.73 -11.61 2.12
C MET A 27 -0.43 -10.18 2.57
N TYR A 28 -0.83 -9.18 1.79
CA TYR A 28 -0.54 -7.77 2.03
C TYR A 28 -1.76 -7.01 2.55
N ILE A 29 -2.93 -7.26 1.98
CA ILE A 29 -4.17 -6.53 2.32
C ILE A 29 -5.25 -7.41 2.96
N GLY A 30 -4.97 -8.69 3.20
CA GLY A 30 -5.94 -9.62 3.78
C GLY A 30 -7.01 -10.09 2.79
N ARG A 31 -8.25 -10.24 3.24
CA ARG A 31 -9.33 -10.78 2.42
C ARG A 31 -9.63 -9.86 1.23
N LEU A 32 -9.73 -10.40 0.02
CA LEU A 32 -10.26 -9.62 -1.11
C LEU A 32 -11.78 -9.49 -0.99
N GLY A 33 -12.31 -8.33 -1.36
CA GLY A 33 -13.74 -8.08 -1.40
C GLY A 33 -14.07 -6.72 -2.00
N ASP A 34 -15.35 -6.41 -2.03
CA ASP A 34 -15.92 -5.20 -2.63
C ASP A 34 -16.34 -4.17 -1.57
N GLY A 35 -16.08 -4.44 -0.29
CA GLY A 35 -16.46 -3.58 0.82
C GLY A 35 -17.75 -4.00 1.49
N SER A 36 -18.42 -5.07 1.02
CA SER A 36 -19.61 -5.62 1.67
C SER A 36 -19.30 -6.23 3.04
N ASN A 37 -18.05 -6.60 3.31
CA ASN A 37 -17.61 -7.09 4.62
C ASN A 37 -16.57 -6.15 5.23
N MET A 38 -16.66 -5.91 6.55
CA MET A 38 -15.72 -5.05 7.28
C MET A 38 -14.26 -5.52 7.19
N ASP A 39 -14.03 -6.82 7.03
CA ASP A 39 -12.71 -7.42 6.93
C ASP A 39 -12.14 -7.39 5.50
N ASP A 40 -12.84 -6.76 4.54
CA ASP A 40 -12.35 -6.65 3.17
C ASP A 40 -11.14 -5.71 3.08
N GLY A 41 -10.11 -6.17 2.39
CA GLY A 41 -8.82 -5.50 2.23
C GLY A 41 -8.88 -4.15 1.50
N ILE A 42 -10.01 -3.81 0.88
CA ILE A 42 -10.21 -2.46 0.35
C ILE A 42 -10.15 -1.40 1.47
N TYR A 43 -10.58 -1.75 2.70
CA TYR A 43 -10.51 -0.85 3.84
C TYR A 43 -9.07 -0.70 4.33
N VAL A 44 -8.24 -1.75 4.22
CA VAL A 44 -6.79 -1.67 4.46
C VAL A 44 -6.15 -0.72 3.45
N LEU A 45 -6.46 -0.85 2.16
CA LEU A 45 -5.95 0.07 1.13
C LEU A 45 -6.27 1.54 1.42
N VAL A 46 -7.50 1.84 1.85
CA VAL A 46 -7.89 3.20 2.23
C VAL A 46 -7.16 3.64 3.50
N LYS A 47 -7.09 2.78 4.52
CA LYS A 47 -6.39 3.05 5.79
C LYS A 47 -4.95 3.46 5.53
N GLU A 48 -4.19 2.70 4.75
CA GLU A 48 -2.78 2.98 4.46
C GLU A 48 -2.54 4.38 3.86
N VAL A 49 -3.42 4.86 3.00
CA VAL A 49 -3.29 6.22 2.44
C VAL A 49 -3.65 7.27 3.49
N VAL A 50 -4.70 7.03 4.29
CA VAL A 50 -5.12 7.92 5.37
C VAL A 50 -4.07 8.00 6.48
N ASP A 51 -3.41 6.90 6.84
CA ASP A 51 -2.35 6.87 7.84
C ASP A 51 -1.18 7.77 7.44
N ASN A 52 -0.71 7.64 6.19
CA ASN A 52 0.36 8.50 5.68
C ASN A 52 -0.01 9.99 5.74
N ALA A 53 -1.27 10.33 5.51
CA ALA A 53 -1.79 11.70 5.69
C ALA A 53 -1.83 12.12 7.18
N ILE A 54 -2.20 11.20 8.08
CA ILE A 54 -2.21 11.43 9.53
C ILE A 54 -0.78 11.64 10.06
N ASP A 55 0.22 10.94 9.54
CA ASP A 55 1.60 11.11 9.99
C ASP A 55 2.11 12.52 9.71
N GLU A 56 1.80 13.09 8.55
CA GLU A 56 2.10 14.48 8.24
C GLU A 56 1.37 15.47 9.17
N TYR A 57 0.14 15.14 9.56
CA TYR A 57 -0.63 15.93 10.54
C TYR A 57 -0.02 15.87 11.94
N ILE A 58 0.36 14.68 12.43
CA ILE A 58 0.98 14.48 13.75
C ILE A 58 2.33 15.20 13.84
N MET A 59 3.10 15.21 12.74
CA MET A 59 4.35 15.98 12.64
C MET A 59 4.12 17.50 12.52
N GLY A 60 2.87 17.96 12.46
CA GLY A 60 2.50 19.38 12.45
C GLY A 60 2.58 20.07 11.09
N PHE A 61 2.79 19.32 10.01
CA PHE A 61 2.93 19.86 8.66
C PHE A 61 1.61 19.94 7.88
N GLY A 62 0.57 19.22 8.32
CA GLY A 62 -0.79 19.31 7.80
C GLY A 62 -1.78 19.80 8.86
N LYS A 63 -2.87 20.44 8.44
CA LYS A 63 -3.93 20.92 9.35
C LYS A 63 -5.28 20.24 9.14
N ARG A 64 -5.41 19.47 8.07
CA ARG A 64 -6.65 18.86 7.62
C ARG A 64 -6.32 17.68 6.73
N VAL A 65 -7.14 16.65 6.78
CA VAL A 65 -7.17 15.56 5.82
C VAL A 65 -8.58 15.50 5.26
N ASP A 66 -8.69 15.59 3.93
CA ASP A 66 -9.93 15.50 3.21
C ASP A 66 -10.07 14.12 2.59
N VAL A 67 -11.14 13.41 2.98
CA VAL A 67 -11.51 12.13 2.38
C VAL A 67 -12.81 12.32 1.62
N SER A 68 -12.81 11.97 0.34
CA SER A 68 -13.98 12.01 -0.52
C SER A 68 -14.15 10.70 -1.24
N VAL A 69 -15.40 10.29 -1.42
CA VAL A 69 -15.78 9.07 -2.12
C VAL A 69 -16.72 9.45 -3.24
N ASP A 70 -16.33 9.13 -4.48
CA ASP A 70 -17.18 9.25 -5.65
C ASP A 70 -17.24 7.88 -6.34
N LYS A 71 -18.40 7.23 -6.25
CA LYS A 71 -18.64 5.88 -6.74
C LYS A 71 -17.59 4.90 -6.20
N ASN A 72 -16.67 4.45 -7.05
CA ASN A 72 -15.63 3.47 -6.75
C ASN A 72 -14.25 4.13 -6.58
N VAL A 73 -14.18 5.46 -6.49
CA VAL A 73 -12.95 6.22 -6.32
C VAL A 73 -12.97 6.86 -4.95
N VAL A 74 -11.95 6.52 -4.14
CA VAL A 74 -11.67 7.19 -2.87
C VAL A 74 -10.48 8.12 -3.10
N SER A 75 -10.66 9.40 -2.79
CA SER A 75 -9.59 10.40 -2.84
C SER A 75 -9.28 10.87 -1.43
N VAL A 76 -8.02 10.72 -1.02
CA VAL A 76 -7.48 11.23 0.23
C VAL A 76 -6.54 12.38 -0.11
N ARG A 77 -6.77 13.54 0.49
CA ARG A 77 -5.95 14.73 0.32
C ARG A 77 -5.48 15.23 1.67
N ASP A 78 -4.18 15.20 1.90
CA ASP A 78 -3.55 15.94 2.97
C ASP A 78 -3.07 17.33 2.49
N PHE A 79 -2.61 18.12 3.46
CA PHE A 79 -1.95 19.40 3.23
C PHE A 79 -0.61 19.43 3.96
N GLY A 80 0.08 18.29 4.00
CA GLY A 80 1.41 18.11 4.57
C GLY A 80 2.52 18.64 3.66
N ARG A 81 3.74 18.15 3.88
CA ARG A 81 4.92 18.51 3.07
C ARG A 81 4.85 17.94 1.66
N GLY A 82 4.13 16.84 1.49
CA GLY A 82 4.07 16.05 0.27
C GLY A 82 5.27 15.13 0.07
N ILE A 83 5.12 14.13 -0.80
CA ILE A 83 6.20 13.21 -1.16
C ILE A 83 7.28 13.98 -1.94
N PRO A 84 8.57 13.83 -1.62
CA PRO A 84 9.64 14.46 -2.39
C PRO A 84 9.57 14.08 -3.89
N LEU A 85 9.47 15.08 -4.77
CA LEU A 85 9.24 14.87 -6.20
C LEU A 85 10.31 13.99 -6.86
N GLY A 86 11.57 14.08 -6.42
CA GLY A 86 12.66 13.24 -6.93
C GLY A 86 12.56 11.76 -6.56
N LYS A 87 11.67 11.40 -5.63
CA LYS A 87 11.48 10.03 -5.14
C LYS A 87 10.04 9.53 -5.22
N VAL A 88 9.13 10.32 -5.80
CA VAL A 88 7.70 9.97 -5.87
C VAL A 88 7.45 8.64 -6.57
N ILE A 89 8.14 8.37 -7.69
CA ILE A 89 7.97 7.12 -8.44
C ILE A 89 8.49 5.94 -7.62
N ASP A 90 9.64 6.09 -6.97
CA ASP A 90 10.23 5.04 -6.15
C ASP A 90 9.28 4.65 -5.00
N CYS A 91 8.75 5.64 -4.27
CA CYS A 91 7.85 5.42 -3.14
C CYS A 91 6.53 4.70 -3.53
N VAL A 92 6.04 4.87 -4.76
CA VAL A 92 4.75 4.25 -5.19
C VAL A 92 4.92 2.97 -6.01
N SER A 93 6.14 2.61 -6.43
CA SER A 93 6.37 1.47 -7.33
C SER A 93 7.32 0.42 -6.78
N MET A 94 8.12 0.72 -5.76
CA MET A 94 9.07 -0.20 -5.16
C MET A 94 8.69 -0.51 -3.71
N ILE A 95 8.49 -1.80 -3.41
CA ILE A 95 8.24 -2.25 -2.04
C ILE A 95 9.44 -1.89 -1.15
N ASN A 96 9.18 -1.62 0.13
CA ASN A 96 10.19 -1.26 1.12
C ASN A 96 10.96 0.04 0.78
N THR A 97 10.26 1.02 0.22
CA THR A 97 10.80 2.36 -0.04
C THR A 97 10.00 3.40 0.74
N GLY A 98 10.68 4.19 1.57
CA GLY A 98 10.03 5.22 2.38
C GLY A 98 11.03 5.93 3.30
N ALA A 99 10.56 6.97 3.99
CA ALA A 99 11.37 7.77 4.92
C ALA A 99 11.11 7.44 6.40
N LYS A 100 10.45 6.30 6.68
CA LYS A 100 10.04 5.86 8.02
C LYS A 100 10.89 4.70 8.57
N TYR A 101 12.14 4.60 8.13
CA TYR A 101 13.10 3.60 8.62
C TYR A 101 13.93 4.07 9.81
N ASN A 102 13.83 5.36 10.13
CA ASN A 102 14.45 6.00 11.28
C ASN A 102 13.58 7.20 11.72
N ASP A 103 13.96 7.80 12.84
CA ASP A 103 13.17 8.86 13.49
C ASP A 103 13.59 10.27 13.04
N ASP A 104 14.41 10.39 11.98
CA ASP A 104 14.96 11.66 11.52
C ASP A 104 13.87 12.59 10.97
N VAL A 105 12.87 12.01 10.30
CA VAL A 105 11.80 12.75 9.59
C VAL A 105 10.41 12.53 10.22
N PHE A 106 10.17 11.32 10.75
CA PHE A 106 8.93 10.93 11.40
C PHE A 106 9.26 10.35 12.78
N GLN A 107 9.09 11.13 13.84
CA GLN A 107 9.35 10.67 15.21
C GLN A 107 8.26 9.73 15.75
N PHE A 108 7.05 9.85 15.19
CA PHE A 108 5.91 8.99 15.47
C PHE A 108 5.20 8.72 14.15
N SER A 109 4.83 7.46 13.90
CA SER A 109 4.02 7.03 12.77
C SER A 109 2.92 6.10 13.27
N VAL A 110 1.73 6.18 12.69
CA VAL A 110 0.62 5.24 12.93
C VAL A 110 0.69 3.99 12.07
#